data_AF-A0A821QIU3-F1
#
_entry.id   AF-A0A821QIU3-F1
#
_cell.length_a   1.000
_cell.length_b   1.000
_cell.length_c   1.000
_cell.angle_alpha   90.00
_cell.angle_beta   90.00
_cell.angle_gamma   90.00
#
_symmetry.space_group_name_H-M   'P 1'
#
loop_
_entity.id
_entity.type
_entity.pdbx_description
1 polymer ?
#
loop_
_entity_poly.entity_id
_entity_poly.type
_entity_poly.pdbx_seq_one_letter_code
_entity_poly.pdbx_strand_id
1 'polypeptide(L)'
;YVADLRNHPGITYHRSGIPIVLAGGNPGSYGYNQLTVDFYLATMAWGLNLADLKQFAWNSIQYSSVPDNRKVEGFQKWGNQWNLFIDSSYA
;
A
#
# COMPACT_ATOMS: atom_id res chain seq x y z
N TYR A 1 -14.95 -11.65 2.22
CA TYR A 1 -13.89 -12.62 1.90
C TYR A 1 -14.21 -13.21 0.53
N VAL A 2 -13.24 -13.30 -0.38
CA VAL A 2 -13.41 -13.95 -1.69
C VAL A 2 -12.47 -15.16 -1.75
N ALA A 3 -12.90 -16.26 -2.35
CA ALA A 3 -12.09 -17.48 -2.43
C ALA A 3 -10.85 -17.31 -3.32
N ASP A 4 -10.92 -16.39 -4.28
CA ASP A 4 -9.82 -16.04 -5.19
C ASP A 4 -9.64 -14.52 -5.20
N LEU A 5 -8.47 -14.06 -4.76
CA LEU A 5 -8.15 -12.64 -4.64
C LEU A 5 -8.11 -11.91 -5.99
N ARG A 6 -7.97 -12.63 -7.11
CA ARG A 6 -8.07 -12.05 -8.46
C ARG A 6 -9.46 -11.51 -8.76
N ASN A 7 -10.48 -12.00 -8.06
CA ASN A 7 -11.87 -11.55 -8.17
C ASN A 7 -12.24 -10.49 -7.11
N HIS A 8 -11.27 -10.02 -6.31
CA HIS A 8 -11.54 -9.01 -5.29
C HIS A 8 -11.88 -7.66 -5.96
N PRO A 9 -12.97 -6.97 -5.56
CA PRO A 9 -13.44 -5.74 -6.24
C PRO A 9 -12.47 -4.55 -6.11
N GLY A 10 -11.50 -4.64 -5.20
CA GLY A 10 -10.48 -3.60 -4.97
C GLY A 10 -9.73 -3.18 -6.24
N ILE A 11 -9.41 -4.10 -7.14
CA ILE A 11 -8.75 -3.76 -8.41
C ILE A 11 -9.66 -2.96 -9.35
N THR A 12 -10.97 -3.25 -9.36
CA THR A 12 -11.95 -2.48 -10.14
C THR A 12 -12.04 -1.06 -9.61
N TYR A 13 -12.03 -0.88 -8.28
CA TYR A 13 -12.03 0.44 -7.66
C TYR A 13 -10.75 1.23 -7.99
N HIS A 14 -9.58 0.61 -7.84
CA HIS A 14 -8.30 1.21 -8.22
C HIS A 14 -8.30 1.66 -9.69
N ARG A 15 -8.71 0.79 -10.62
CA ARG A 15 -8.80 1.10 -12.06
C ARG A 15 -9.84 2.17 -12.39
N SER A 16 -10.82 2.37 -11.52
CA SER A 16 -11.83 3.43 -11.65
C SER A 16 -11.37 4.76 -11.04
N GLY A 17 -10.12 4.85 -10.57
CA GLY A 17 -9.55 6.06 -9.97
C GLY A 17 -9.96 6.30 -8.52
N ILE A 18 -10.55 5.30 -7.84
CA ILE A 18 -10.87 5.40 -6.42
C ILE A 18 -9.57 5.24 -5.60
N PRO A 19 -9.23 6.18 -4.71
CA PRO A 19 -8.04 6.07 -3.89
C PRO A 19 -8.10 4.84 -2.96
N ILE A 20 -7.05 4.02 -2.97
CA ILE A 20 -6.93 2.82 -2.13
C ILE A 20 -5.84 3.01 -1.07
N VAL A 21 -6.12 2.52 0.13
CA VAL A 21 -5.14 2.28 1.20
C VAL A 21 -5.20 0.80 1.55
N LEU A 22 -4.04 0.12 1.57
CA LEU A 22 -3.93 -1.25 2.07
C LEU A 22 -3.64 -1.21 3.58
N ALA A 23 -4.39 -2.00 4.35
CA ALA A 23 -4.22 -2.14 5.79
C ALA A 23 -4.35 -3.62 6.18
N GLY A 24 -3.56 -4.07 7.15
CA GLY A 24 -3.45 -5.48 7.51
C GLY A 24 -4.63 -6.07 8.28
N GLY A 25 -5.72 -5.31 8.48
CA GLY A 25 -6.93 -5.77 9.17
C GLY A 25 -6.62 -6.30 10.59
N ASN A 26 -6.63 -7.62 10.75
CA ASN A 26 -6.24 -8.33 11.96
C ASN A 26 -5.20 -9.43 11.67
N PRO A 27 -3.92 -9.08 11.52
CA PRO A 27 -2.87 -10.01 11.06
C PRO A 27 -2.75 -11.25 11.96
N GLY A 28 -2.91 -11.07 13.27
CA GLY A 28 -2.76 -12.12 14.27
C GLY A 28 -3.74 -13.29 14.08
N SER A 29 -4.94 -13.03 13.56
CA SER A 29 -5.90 -14.09 13.24
C SER A 29 -5.56 -14.90 11.98
N TYR A 30 -4.65 -14.39 11.15
CA TYR A 30 -4.22 -15.03 9.90
C TYR A 30 -2.79 -15.61 9.97
N GLY A 31 -2.16 -15.58 11.15
CA GLY A 31 -0.85 -16.20 11.37
C GLY A 31 0.34 -15.43 10.78
N TYR A 32 0.15 -14.16 10.38
CA TYR A 32 1.23 -13.25 9.99
C TYR A 32 1.14 -11.95 10.78
N ASN A 33 2.22 -11.17 10.88
CA ASN A 33 2.23 -9.94 11.68
C ASN A 33 2.60 -8.68 10.89
N GLN A 34 2.71 -8.79 9.56
CA GLN A 34 3.30 -7.75 8.71
C GLN A 34 2.39 -7.38 7.54
N LEU A 35 2.24 -6.07 7.33
CA LEU A 35 1.58 -5.46 6.18
C LEU A 35 2.20 -5.88 4.84
N THR A 36 3.46 -6.33 4.84
CA THR A 36 4.15 -6.86 3.65
C THR A 36 3.39 -8.02 3.00
N VAL A 37 2.73 -8.88 3.78
CA VAL A 37 1.95 -10.00 3.24
C VAL A 37 0.75 -9.50 2.46
N ASP A 38 0.02 -8.50 2.97
CA ASP A 38 -1.10 -7.88 2.27
C ASP A 38 -0.66 -7.20 0.98
N PHE A 39 0.48 -6.49 1.01
CA PHE A 39 1.06 -5.88 -0.18
C PHE A 39 1.46 -6.93 -1.22
N TYR A 40 2.08 -8.04 -0.80
CA TYR A 40 2.44 -9.13 -1.70
C TYR A 40 1.19 -9.74 -2.36
N LEU A 41 0.18 -10.09 -1.57
CA LEU A 41 -1.05 -10.70 -2.07
C LEU A 41 -1.79 -9.77 -3.04
N ALA A 42 -1.93 -8.48 -2.69
CA ALA A 42 -2.56 -7.49 -3.56
C ALA A 42 -1.76 -7.31 -4.86
N THR A 43 -0.43 -7.22 -4.79
CA THR A 43 0.44 -7.08 -5.96
C THR A 43 0.25 -8.24 -6.93
N MET A 44 0.36 -9.46 -6.42
CA MET A 44 0.28 -10.68 -7.23
C MET A 44 -1.13 -10.91 -7.78
N ALA A 45 -2.17 -10.69 -6.97
CA ALA A 45 -3.54 -10.96 -7.36
C ALA A 45 -4.13 -9.89 -8.29
N TRP A 46 -3.76 -8.62 -8.09
CA TRP A 46 -4.34 -7.50 -8.83
C TRP A 46 -3.46 -7.02 -9.99
N GLY A 47 -2.24 -7.56 -10.11
CA GLY A 47 -1.28 -7.17 -11.15
C GLY A 47 -0.76 -5.75 -10.96
N LEU A 48 -0.49 -5.37 -9.71
CA LEU A 48 0.00 -4.02 -9.39
C LEU A 48 1.45 -3.85 -9.83
N ASN A 49 1.79 -2.65 -10.29
CA ASN A 49 3.16 -2.26 -10.62
C ASN A 49 3.76 -1.37 -9.52
N LEU A 50 5.04 -0.99 -9.68
CA LEU A 50 5.75 -0.17 -8.71
C LEU A 50 5.10 1.21 -8.47
N ALA A 51 4.48 1.80 -9.50
CA ALA A 51 3.78 3.08 -9.36
C ALA A 51 2.50 2.93 -8.51
N ASP A 52 1.78 1.82 -8.65
CA ASP A 52 0.62 1.51 -7.81
C ASP A 52 1.04 1.36 -6.33
N LEU A 53 2.14 0.65 -6.06
CA LEU A 53 2.67 0.47 -4.71
C LEU A 53 3.09 1.81 -4.10
N LYS A 54 3.76 2.65 -4.89
CA LYS A 54 4.14 4.01 -4.50
C LYS A 54 2.89 4.82 -4.13
N GLN A 55 1.85 4.77 -4.96
CA GLN A 55 0.60 5.50 -4.73
C GLN A 55 -0.14 5.00 -3.48
N PHE A 56 -0.21 3.69 -3.24
CA PHE A 56 -0.91 3.13 -2.08
C PHE A 56 -0.20 3.50 -0.77
N ALA A 57 1.13 3.47 -0.77
CA ALA A 57 1.92 3.94 0.37
C ALA A 57 1.70 5.45 0.61
N TRP A 58 1.70 6.27 -0.45
CA TRP A 58 1.40 7.70 -0.35
C TRP A 58 0.00 7.97 0.21
N ASN A 59 -1.01 7.24 -0.29
CA ASN A 59 -2.40 7.33 0.15
C ASN A 59 -2.54 7.06 1.65
N SER A 60 -1.76 6.14 2.20
CA SER A 60 -1.79 5.83 3.64
C SER A 60 -1.47 7.04 4.52
N ILE A 61 -0.63 7.96 4.04
CA ILE A 61 -0.31 9.22 4.73
C ILE A 61 -1.38 10.26 4.42
N GLN A 62 -1.71 10.44 3.14
CA GLN A 62 -2.67 11.44 2.66
C GLN A 62 -4.03 11.34 3.35
N TYR A 63 -4.56 10.12 3.45
CA TYR A 63 -5.90 9.85 4.00
C TYR A 63 -5.87 9.44 5.48
N SER A 64 -4.72 9.52 6.14
CA SER A 64 -4.66 9.32 7.59
C SER A 64 -5.35 10.45 8.35
N SER A 65 -5.71 10.18 9.60
CA SER A 65 -6.29 11.13 10.55
C SER A 65 -5.25 12.02 11.23
N VAL A 66 -3.96 11.92 10.87
CA VAL A 66 -2.92 12.75 11.49
C VAL A 66 -3.07 14.21 11.03
N PRO A 67 -2.70 15.19 11.87
CA PRO A 67 -2.76 16.60 11.49
C PRO A 67 -1.89 16.94 10.27
N ASP A 68 -2.27 17.96 9.49
CA ASP A 68 -1.60 18.28 8.21
C ASP A 68 -0.11 18.58 8.35
N ASN A 69 0.31 19.26 9.43
CA ASN A 69 1.74 19.49 9.70
C ASN A 69 2.50 18.16 9.88
N ARG A 70 1.87 17.15 10.51
CA ARG A 70 2.43 15.80 10.66
C ARG A 70 2.42 15.02 9.35
N LYS A 71 1.43 15.25 8.47
CA LYS A 71 1.44 14.68 7.11
C LYS A 71 2.62 15.20 6.29
N VAL A 72 2.93 16.51 6.37
CA VAL A 72 4.11 17.10 5.69
C VAL A 72 5.40 16.41 6.14
N GLU A 73 5.61 16.25 7.45
CA GLU A 73 6.76 15.49 7.98
C GLU A 73 6.75 14.03 7.49
N GLY A 74 5.57 13.39 7.46
CA GLY A 74 5.38 12.03 6.99
C GLY A 74 5.78 11.85 5.53
N PHE A 75 5.35 12.76 4.64
CA PHE A 75 5.69 12.74 3.23
C PHE A 75 7.18 12.95 2.98
N GLN A 76 7.83 13.84 3.74
CA GLN A 76 9.28 14.03 3.65
C GLN A 76 10.04 12.77 4.05
N LYS A 77 9.69 12.17 5.21
CA LYS A 77 10.32 10.93 5.67
C LYS A 77 10.09 9.79 4.68
N TRP A 78 8.86 9.61 4.23
CA TRP A 78 8.51 8.58 3.26
C TRP A 78 9.25 8.77 1.93
N GLY A 79 9.36 10.00 1.42
CA GLY A 79 10.08 10.29 0.17
C GLY A 79 11.56 9.90 0.25
N ASN A 80 12.21 10.21 1.37
CA ASN A 80 13.61 9.81 1.61
C ASN A 80 13.76 8.28 1.67
N GLN A 81 12.88 7.60 2.40
CA GLN A 81 12.90 6.13 2.50
C GLN A 81 12.58 5.46 1.16
N TRP A 82 11.67 6.03 0.37
CA TRP A 82 11.35 5.54 -0.97
C TRP A 82 12.56 5.63 -1.90
N ASN A 83 13.26 6.77 -1.91
CA ASN A 83 14.45 6.93 -2.75
C ASN A 83 15.53 5.91 -2.36
N LEU A 84 15.80 5.73 -1.06
CA LEU A 84 16.73 4.70 -0.59
C LEU A 84 16.33 3.29 -1.05
N PHE A 85 15.04 2.95 -0.97
CA PHE A 85 14.52 1.67 -1.45
C PHE A 85 14.73 1.48 -2.97
N ILE A 86 14.47 2.52 -3.76
CA ILE A 86 14.71 2.49 -5.21
C ILE A 86 16.20 2.28 -5.48
N ASP A 87 17.07 3.10 -4.88
CA ASP A 87 18.52 3.01 -5.07
C ASP A 87 19.06 1.62 -4.68
N SER A 88 18.57 1.04 -3.58
CA SER A 88 18.98 -0.31 -3.16
C SER A 88 18.44 -1.44 -4.04
N SER A 89 17.39 -1.20 -4.81
CA SER A 89 16.77 -2.21 -5.68
C SER A 89 17.45 -2.32 -7.05
N TYR A 90 18.27 -1.33 -7.43
CA TYR A 90 19.05 -1.31 -8.67
C TYR A 90 20.57 -1.47 -8.45
N ALA A 91 21.00 -1.64 -7.19
CA ALA A 91 22.36 -1.96 -6.80
C ALA A 91 22.64 -3.47 -6.92
#